data_AF-A0A0P7T913-F1
#
_entry.id   AF-A0A0P7T913-F1
#
_cell.length_a   1.000
_cell.length_b   1.000
_cell.length_c   1.000
_cell.angle_alpha   90.00
_cell.angle_beta   90.00
_cell.angle_gamma   90.00
#
_symmetry.space_group_name_H-M   'P 1'
#
loop_
_entity.id
_entity.type
_entity.pdbx_description
1 polymer ?
#
loop_
_entity_poly.entity_id
_entity_poly.type
_entity_poly.pdbx_seq_one_letter_code
_entity_poly.pdbx_strand_id
1 'polypeptide(L)'
;TSMVARSLSCLKNASGQLENLYTTALLSYTFTLAGDQEMRSKLIAHLASKAKISGGSWQWQHLDTSSKKTDSLEVEMASYILLALLSGPQLPGFGLGYASVLVRWLVQQQNPYGGFSSTQDTVVALQALSLYSAATFSPEGDTTVTVTSGGGYKREFVVNRHNRLLYQEERLKEVPGDYSIKTEGHGCALVQIALHYNIPPPADFSAFSITAKVEGSCNSTRKALTVTVELKKMIPRIYSISVKEDIRVRNRKPAVVKVYDYYQTNKSYDL
;
A
#
# COMPACT_ATOMS: atom_id res chain seq x y z
N THR A 1 -30.10 -23.88 9.81
CA THR A 1 -29.46 -22.60 9.44
C THR A 1 -28.06 -22.90 8.91
N SER A 2 -27.71 -22.37 7.74
CA SER A 2 -26.39 -22.57 7.13
C SER A 2 -25.30 -21.97 8.01
N MET A 3 -24.08 -22.50 7.90
CA MET A 3 -22.89 -21.97 8.57
C MET A 3 -22.76 -20.44 8.38
N VAL A 4 -22.96 -19.96 7.14
CA VAL A 4 -22.91 -18.53 6.80
C VAL A 4 -23.90 -17.71 7.63
N ALA A 5 -25.15 -18.17 7.77
CA ALA A 5 -26.17 -17.43 8.53
C ALA A 5 -25.81 -17.31 10.03
N ARG A 6 -25.25 -18.37 10.62
CA ARG A 6 -24.80 -18.37 12.02
C ARG A 6 -23.62 -17.41 12.21
N SER A 7 -22.65 -17.43 11.31
CA SER A 7 -21.50 -16.52 11.34
C SER A 7 -21.93 -15.06 11.20
N LEU A 8 -22.81 -14.74 10.24
CA LEU A 8 -23.32 -13.38 10.06
C LEU A 8 -24.07 -12.87 11.31
N SER A 9 -24.85 -13.72 11.97
CA SER A 9 -25.51 -13.36 13.23
C SER A 9 -24.51 -13.03 14.33
N CYS A 10 -23.41 -13.78 14.46
CA CYS A 10 -22.35 -13.51 15.42
C CYS A 10 -21.65 -12.18 15.10
N LEU A 11 -21.29 -11.94 13.85
CA LEU A 11 -20.64 -10.70 13.40
C LEU A 11 -21.56 -9.48 13.62
N LYS A 12 -22.87 -9.61 13.36
CA LYS A 12 -23.84 -8.54 13.59
C LYS A 12 -23.95 -8.18 15.07
N ASN A 13 -23.96 -9.18 15.95
CA ASN A 13 -23.96 -8.92 17.40
C ASN A 13 -22.66 -8.27 17.89
N ALA A 14 -21.50 -8.68 17.34
CA ALA A 14 -20.20 -8.09 17.68
C ALA A 14 -20.02 -6.66 17.13
N SER A 15 -20.70 -6.31 16.05
CA SER A 15 -20.65 -4.98 15.42
C SER A 15 -21.28 -3.85 16.23
N GLY A 16 -21.74 -4.11 17.46
CA GLY A 16 -22.11 -3.06 18.42
C GLY A 16 -20.89 -2.30 18.99
N GLN A 17 -19.69 -2.89 18.92
CA GLN A 17 -18.44 -2.38 19.52
C GLN A 17 -17.40 -1.97 18.44
N LEU A 18 -17.79 -1.09 17.51
CA LEU A 18 -16.97 -0.71 16.34
C LEU A 18 -15.88 0.33 16.68
N GLU A 19 -14.99 0.01 17.61
CA GLU A 19 -13.81 0.86 17.87
C GLU A 19 -12.69 0.62 16.84
N ASN A 20 -12.59 -0.60 16.30
CA ASN A 20 -11.55 -0.96 15.36
C ASN A 20 -11.97 -0.68 13.90
N LEU A 21 -11.33 0.31 13.28
CA LEU A 21 -11.59 0.72 11.90
C LEU A 21 -11.26 -0.38 10.88
N TYR A 22 -10.21 -1.17 11.13
CA TYR A 22 -9.84 -2.28 10.24
C TYR A 22 -10.95 -3.32 10.19
N THR A 23 -11.42 -3.79 11.35
CA THR A 23 -12.54 -4.73 11.45
C THR A 23 -13.80 -4.16 10.80
N THR A 24 -14.07 -2.87 10.98
CA THR A 24 -15.22 -2.18 10.38
C THR A 24 -15.15 -2.20 8.85
N ALA A 25 -13.97 -1.99 8.25
CA ALA A 25 -13.77 -2.07 6.80
C ALA A 25 -14.06 -3.49 6.27
N LEU A 26 -13.52 -4.53 6.91
CA LEU A 26 -13.78 -5.93 6.53
C LEU A 26 -15.27 -6.30 6.64
N LEU A 27 -15.92 -5.88 7.74
CA LEU A 27 -17.34 -6.11 7.95
C LEU A 27 -18.20 -5.39 6.89
N SER A 28 -17.81 -4.18 6.48
CA SER A 28 -18.56 -3.44 5.45
C SER A 28 -18.65 -4.23 4.14
N TYR A 29 -17.56 -4.87 3.72
CA TYR A 29 -17.56 -5.73 2.54
C TYR A 29 -18.31 -7.03 2.79
N THR A 30 -18.14 -7.65 3.95
CA THR A 30 -18.84 -8.89 4.34
C THR A 30 -20.36 -8.72 4.28
N PHE A 31 -20.90 -7.65 4.89
CA PHE A 31 -22.34 -7.37 4.88
C PHE A 31 -22.83 -6.91 3.51
N THR A 32 -21.97 -6.30 2.68
CA THR A 32 -22.26 -6.04 1.26
C THR A 32 -22.52 -7.34 0.52
N LEU A 33 -21.62 -8.32 0.62
CA LEU A 33 -21.76 -9.63 -0.03
C LEU A 33 -22.94 -10.44 0.52
N ALA A 34 -23.25 -10.28 1.80
CA ALA A 34 -24.40 -10.93 2.44
C ALA A 34 -25.76 -10.27 2.08
N GLY A 35 -25.75 -9.10 1.42
CA GLY A 35 -26.96 -8.37 1.05
C GLY A 35 -27.62 -7.58 2.18
N ASP A 36 -27.01 -7.50 3.38
CA ASP A 36 -27.53 -6.72 4.52
C ASP A 36 -27.24 -5.23 4.31
N GLN A 37 -28.16 -4.53 3.64
CA GLN A 37 -28.00 -3.11 3.26
C GLN A 37 -27.99 -2.17 4.48
N GLU A 38 -28.69 -2.54 5.56
CA GLU A 38 -28.75 -1.74 6.78
C GLU A 38 -27.37 -1.70 7.45
N MET A 39 -26.79 -2.87 7.69
CA MET A 39 -25.45 -2.99 8.26
C MET A 39 -24.40 -2.36 7.36
N ARG A 40 -24.46 -2.63 6.05
CA ARG A 40 -23.56 -2.04 5.06
C ARG A 40 -23.57 -0.51 5.13
N SER A 41 -24.75 0.10 5.06
CA SER A 41 -24.90 1.57 5.09
C SER A 41 -24.34 2.17 6.38
N LYS A 42 -24.69 1.56 7.53
CA LYS A 42 -24.20 1.99 8.85
C LYS A 42 -22.66 1.94 8.94
N LEU A 43 -22.04 0.85 8.49
CA LEU A 43 -20.58 0.66 8.57
C LEU A 43 -19.83 1.61 7.63
N ILE A 44 -20.31 1.78 6.39
CA ILE A 44 -19.68 2.71 5.43
C ILE A 44 -19.81 4.15 5.89
N ALA A 45 -20.98 4.56 6.40
CA ALA A 45 -21.18 5.89 6.97
C ALA A 45 -20.25 6.15 8.17
N HIS A 46 -20.07 5.14 9.04
CA HIS A 46 -19.14 5.24 10.16
C HIS A 46 -17.69 5.43 9.67
N LEU A 47 -17.22 4.62 8.72
CA LEU A 47 -15.87 4.74 8.14
C LEU A 47 -15.66 6.11 7.48
N ALA A 48 -16.65 6.58 6.72
CA ALA A 48 -16.61 7.90 6.09
C ALA A 48 -16.50 9.04 7.11
N SER A 49 -17.17 8.92 8.26
CA SER A 49 -17.09 9.91 9.34
C SER A 49 -15.69 10.03 9.98
N LYS A 50 -14.89 8.97 9.87
CA LYS A 50 -13.53 8.88 10.43
C LYS A 50 -12.43 9.23 9.42
N ALA A 51 -12.82 9.46 8.17
CA ALA A 51 -11.92 9.85 7.11
C ALA A 51 -11.98 11.36 6.86
N LYS A 52 -10.89 11.89 6.33
CA LYS A 52 -10.77 13.26 5.85
C LYS A 52 -10.40 13.21 4.37
N ILE A 53 -11.24 13.81 3.55
CA ILE A 53 -10.94 14.02 2.13
C ILE A 53 -10.34 15.42 2.00
N SER A 54 -9.06 15.51 1.68
CA SER A 54 -8.33 16.79 1.52
C SER A 54 -7.61 16.81 0.17
N GLY A 55 -7.80 17.87 -0.62
CA GLY A 55 -7.19 18.00 -1.95
C GLY A 55 -7.57 16.88 -2.93
N GLY A 56 -8.70 16.21 -2.72
CA GLY A 56 -9.16 15.02 -3.44
C GLY A 56 -8.46 13.71 -3.05
N SER A 57 -7.67 13.70 -1.98
CA SER A 57 -6.97 12.52 -1.48
C SER A 57 -7.60 12.05 -0.17
N TRP A 58 -7.64 10.73 0.02
CA TRP A 58 -8.17 10.08 1.21
C TRP A 58 -7.14 10.06 2.33
N GLN A 59 -7.51 10.43 3.56
CA GLN A 59 -6.65 10.35 4.74
C GLN A 59 -7.46 9.91 5.96
N TRP A 60 -6.93 8.97 6.75
CA TRP A 60 -7.52 8.60 8.03
C TRP A 60 -7.25 9.70 9.07
N GLN A 61 -8.25 10.07 9.89
CA GLN A 61 -8.07 11.12 10.91
C GLN A 61 -7.19 10.70 12.10
N HIS A 62 -6.91 9.40 12.26
CA HIS A 62 -6.11 8.87 13.35
C HIS A 62 -5.11 7.85 12.82
N LEU A 63 -3.93 8.33 12.42
CA LEU A 63 -2.65 7.64 12.52
C LEU A 63 -1.60 8.74 12.70
N ASP A 64 -0.76 8.60 13.72
CA ASP A 64 0.27 9.58 14.07
C ASP A 64 1.00 10.08 12.82
N THR A 65 0.96 11.40 12.64
CA THR A 65 1.59 12.17 11.55
C THR A 65 3.13 12.09 11.54
N SER A 66 3.72 11.23 12.37
CA SER A 66 5.16 11.01 12.48
C SER A 66 5.70 9.96 11.52
N SER A 67 4.86 9.08 10.96
CA SER A 67 5.28 8.09 9.97
C SER A 67 4.89 8.50 8.54
N LYS A 68 5.85 9.03 7.78
CA LYS A 68 5.66 9.42 6.36
C LYS A 68 5.47 8.22 5.40
N LYS A 69 5.35 6.99 5.92
CA LYS A 69 5.19 5.76 5.15
C LYS A 69 3.83 5.15 5.49
N THR A 70 2.91 5.21 4.54
CA THR A 70 1.56 4.64 4.63
C THR A 70 1.63 3.17 5.04
N ASP A 71 0.79 2.78 6.00
CA ASP A 71 0.76 1.41 6.50
C ASP A 71 0.07 0.49 5.48
N SER A 72 0.59 -0.73 5.33
CA SER A 72 -0.04 -1.80 4.53
C SER A 72 -1.50 -2.02 4.98
N LEU A 73 -1.75 -1.82 6.27
CA LEU A 73 -3.08 -1.85 6.87
C LEU A 73 -4.05 -0.83 6.24
N GLU A 74 -3.58 0.39 5.94
CA GLU A 74 -4.43 1.44 5.37
C GLU A 74 -4.84 1.11 3.94
N VAL A 75 -3.92 0.54 3.16
CA VAL A 75 -4.18 0.07 1.78
C VAL A 75 -5.24 -1.01 1.79
N GLU A 76 -5.11 -2.00 2.67
CA GLU A 76 -6.07 -3.08 2.80
C GLU A 76 -7.46 -2.58 3.21
N MET A 77 -7.54 -1.68 4.21
CA MET A 77 -8.79 -1.06 4.64
C MET A 77 -9.49 -0.29 3.51
N ALA A 78 -8.75 0.59 2.83
CA ALA A 78 -9.28 1.37 1.71
C ALA A 78 -9.78 0.46 0.57
N SER A 79 -9.08 -0.64 0.32
CA SER A 79 -9.45 -1.63 -0.69
C SER A 79 -10.74 -2.36 -0.35
N TYR A 80 -10.92 -2.79 0.91
CA TYR A 80 -12.19 -3.40 1.36
C TYR A 80 -13.36 -2.43 1.30
N ILE A 81 -13.15 -1.15 1.64
CA ILE A 81 -14.18 -0.11 1.51
C ILE A 81 -14.57 0.06 0.04
N LEU A 82 -13.59 0.14 -0.86
CA LEU A 82 -13.83 0.25 -2.29
C LEU A 82 -14.62 -0.97 -2.82
N LEU A 83 -14.27 -2.19 -2.39
CA LEU A 83 -15.03 -3.39 -2.73
C LEU A 83 -16.47 -3.34 -2.20
N ALA A 84 -16.68 -2.88 -0.97
CA ALA A 84 -18.02 -2.73 -0.37
C ALA A 84 -18.90 -1.69 -1.11
N LEU A 85 -18.27 -0.63 -1.62
CA LEU A 85 -18.95 0.38 -2.43
C LEU A 85 -19.38 -0.16 -3.79
N LEU A 86 -18.52 -0.95 -4.45
CA LEU A 86 -18.72 -1.40 -5.82
C LEU A 86 -19.48 -2.73 -5.97
N SER A 87 -19.52 -3.56 -4.92
CA SER A 87 -20.12 -4.92 -4.98
C SER A 87 -21.59 -4.99 -4.55
N GLY A 88 -22.23 -3.85 -4.26
CA GLY A 88 -23.62 -3.78 -3.86
C GLY A 88 -24.38 -2.65 -4.54
N PRO A 89 -25.69 -2.52 -4.31
CA PRO A 89 -26.49 -1.40 -4.84
C PRO A 89 -25.87 -0.04 -4.50
N GLN A 90 -26.08 0.97 -5.35
CA GLN A 90 -25.53 2.30 -5.09
C GLN A 90 -26.08 2.87 -3.78
N LEU A 91 -25.19 3.34 -2.90
CA LEU A 91 -25.57 4.04 -1.68
C LEU A 91 -25.64 5.55 -1.93
N PRO A 92 -26.63 6.27 -1.36
CA PRO A 92 -26.69 7.73 -1.44
C PRO A 92 -25.41 8.37 -0.90
N GLY A 93 -24.83 9.30 -1.66
CA GLY A 93 -23.58 9.98 -1.28
C GLY A 93 -22.28 9.19 -1.52
N PHE A 94 -22.36 7.89 -1.84
CA PHE A 94 -21.20 7.02 -2.04
C PHE A 94 -21.13 6.41 -3.45
N GLY A 95 -21.39 7.22 -4.48
CA GLY A 95 -21.30 6.79 -5.88
C GLY A 95 -19.87 6.71 -6.42
N LEU A 96 -19.73 6.53 -7.74
CA LEU A 96 -18.43 6.41 -8.43
C LEU A 96 -17.49 7.61 -8.21
N GLY A 97 -18.04 8.81 -8.01
CA GLY A 97 -17.26 10.01 -7.69
C GLY A 97 -16.63 9.98 -6.29
N TYR A 98 -17.25 9.30 -5.32
CA TYR A 98 -16.64 9.07 -4.01
C TYR A 98 -15.59 7.96 -4.10
N ALA A 99 -15.92 6.87 -4.82
CA ALA A 99 -14.99 5.76 -5.05
C ALA A 99 -13.71 6.20 -5.79
N SER A 100 -13.80 7.18 -6.70
CA SER A 100 -12.63 7.70 -7.43
C SER A 100 -11.57 8.33 -6.51
N VAL A 101 -11.99 8.92 -5.38
CA VAL A 101 -11.07 9.47 -4.37
C VAL A 101 -10.22 8.36 -3.73
N LEU A 102 -10.85 7.24 -3.38
CA LEU A 102 -10.17 6.07 -2.84
C LEU A 102 -9.24 5.43 -3.87
N VAL A 103 -9.70 5.29 -5.11
CA VAL A 103 -8.91 4.75 -6.23
C VAL A 103 -7.66 5.60 -6.47
N ARG A 104 -7.83 6.93 -6.52
CA ARG A 104 -6.72 7.85 -6.72
C ARG A 104 -5.68 7.74 -5.61
N TRP A 105 -6.12 7.59 -4.36
CA TRP A 105 -5.22 7.36 -3.23
C TRP A 105 -4.53 6.00 -3.30
N LEU A 106 -5.25 4.91 -3.60
CA LEU A 106 -4.68 3.55 -3.71
C LEU A 106 -3.60 3.49 -4.80
N VAL A 107 -3.86 4.09 -5.96
CA VAL A 107 -2.89 4.15 -7.07
C VAL A 107 -1.59 4.83 -6.65
N GLN A 108 -1.66 5.84 -5.77
CA GLN A 108 -0.47 6.52 -5.24
C GLN A 108 0.33 5.64 -4.27
N GLN A 109 -0.29 4.62 -3.68
CA GLN A 109 0.40 3.65 -2.82
C GLN A 109 1.00 2.47 -3.60
N GLN A 110 0.64 2.31 -4.87
CA GLN A 110 1.13 1.24 -5.71
C GLN A 110 2.58 1.50 -6.12
N ASN A 111 3.41 0.46 -6.05
CA ASN A 111 4.79 0.51 -6.49
C ASN A 111 4.89 0.50 -8.04
N PRO A 112 6.07 0.85 -8.60
CA PRO A 112 6.23 0.96 -10.06
C PRO A 112 6.02 -0.35 -10.84
N TYR A 113 6.02 -1.49 -10.15
CA TYR A 113 5.83 -2.82 -10.73
C TYR A 113 4.39 -3.33 -10.53
N GLY A 114 3.48 -2.50 -10.03
CA GLY A 114 2.07 -2.82 -9.87
C GLY A 114 1.69 -3.50 -8.54
N GLY A 115 2.65 -3.74 -7.64
CA GLY A 115 2.40 -4.31 -6.31
C GLY A 115 2.19 -3.26 -5.22
N PHE A 116 1.89 -3.71 -4.01
CA PHE A 116 1.82 -2.87 -2.81
C PHE A 116 2.85 -3.34 -1.77
N SER A 117 2.65 -3.00 -0.49
CA SER A 117 3.66 -3.16 0.56
C SER A 117 3.73 -4.59 1.13
N SER A 118 2.62 -5.34 1.09
CA SER A 118 2.54 -6.75 1.50
C SER A 118 1.82 -7.61 0.46
N THR A 119 1.53 -8.87 0.77
CA THR A 119 0.75 -9.74 -0.12
C THR A 119 -0.75 -9.48 -0.01
N GLN A 120 -1.23 -9.21 1.21
CA GLN A 120 -2.67 -9.13 1.49
C GLN A 120 -3.26 -7.83 0.95
N ASP A 121 -2.58 -6.70 1.16
CA ASP A 121 -2.94 -5.41 0.57
C ASP A 121 -2.88 -5.46 -0.96
N THR A 122 -1.86 -6.10 -1.55
CA THR A 122 -1.71 -6.24 -3.01
C THR A 122 -2.90 -6.96 -3.62
N VAL A 123 -3.28 -8.13 -3.10
CA VAL A 123 -4.38 -8.92 -3.67
C VAL A 123 -5.70 -8.16 -3.60
N VAL A 124 -6.03 -7.60 -2.43
CA VAL A 124 -7.32 -6.93 -2.22
C VAL A 124 -7.36 -5.60 -2.98
N ALA A 125 -6.27 -4.84 -3.04
CA ALA A 125 -6.19 -3.61 -3.80
C ALA A 125 -6.34 -3.84 -5.31
N LEU A 126 -5.64 -4.83 -5.87
CA LEU A 126 -5.78 -5.17 -7.29
C LEU A 126 -7.19 -5.63 -7.63
N GLN A 127 -7.84 -6.39 -6.74
CA GLN A 127 -9.24 -6.77 -6.90
C GLN A 127 -10.16 -5.53 -6.93
N ALA A 128 -9.98 -4.62 -5.97
CA ALA A 128 -10.80 -3.42 -5.85
C ALA A 128 -10.62 -2.46 -7.04
N LEU A 129 -9.38 -2.23 -7.47
CA LEU A 129 -9.04 -1.42 -8.64
C LEU A 129 -9.58 -2.03 -9.93
N SER A 130 -9.51 -3.35 -10.08
CA SER A 130 -10.07 -4.06 -11.24
C SER A 130 -11.58 -3.91 -11.31
N LEU A 131 -12.28 -4.02 -10.17
CA LEU A 131 -13.72 -3.83 -10.10
C LEU A 131 -14.13 -2.38 -10.42
N TYR A 132 -13.35 -1.40 -9.95
CA TYR A 132 -13.57 0.00 -10.32
C TYR A 132 -13.33 0.25 -11.80
N SER A 133 -12.26 -0.33 -12.36
CA SER A 133 -11.95 -0.25 -13.79
C SER A 133 -13.07 -0.82 -14.64
N ALA A 134 -13.65 -1.96 -14.24
CA ALA A 134 -14.82 -2.52 -14.92
C ALA A 134 -16.05 -1.60 -14.84
N ALA A 135 -16.29 -0.97 -13.68
CA ALA A 135 -17.43 -0.06 -13.48
C ALA A 135 -17.30 1.29 -14.21
N THR A 136 -16.08 1.71 -14.52
CA THR A 136 -15.77 2.99 -15.20
C THR A 136 -15.29 2.82 -16.63
N PHE A 137 -15.27 1.58 -17.12
CA PHE A 137 -14.77 1.25 -18.45
C PHE A 137 -15.61 1.94 -19.54
N SER A 138 -14.92 2.64 -20.44
CA SER A 138 -15.48 3.10 -21.70
C SER A 138 -14.79 2.39 -22.87
N PRO A 139 -15.52 1.83 -23.85
CA PRO A 139 -14.94 1.21 -25.04
C PRO A 139 -14.32 2.24 -25.99
N GLU A 140 -14.77 3.49 -25.90
CA GLU A 140 -14.37 4.59 -26.75
C GLU A 140 -13.68 5.67 -25.93
N GLY A 141 -12.69 6.31 -26.56
CA GLY A 141 -11.95 7.38 -25.93
C GLY A 141 -10.46 7.38 -26.24
N ASP A 142 -9.98 8.54 -26.69
CA ASP A 142 -8.58 8.84 -26.84
C ASP A 142 -8.21 9.97 -25.87
N THR A 143 -7.15 9.76 -25.10
CA THR A 143 -6.64 10.72 -24.12
C THR A 143 -5.17 10.98 -24.38
N THR A 144 -4.80 12.26 -24.45
CA THR A 144 -3.41 12.69 -24.51
C THR A 144 -3.00 13.23 -23.15
N VAL A 145 -1.95 12.65 -22.57
CA VAL A 145 -1.34 13.11 -21.32
C VAL A 145 -0.07 13.88 -21.67
N THR A 146 -0.01 15.15 -21.31
CA THR A 146 1.15 16.01 -21.52
C THR A 146 1.83 16.30 -20.19
N VAL A 147 3.12 16.00 -20.10
CA VAL A 147 3.98 16.30 -18.95
C VAL A 147 4.94 17.43 -19.34
N THR A 148 4.93 18.52 -18.59
CA THR A 148 5.76 19.71 -18.85
C THR A 148 6.58 20.11 -17.62
N SER A 149 7.77 20.67 -17.82
CA SER A 149 8.55 21.34 -16.78
C SER A 149 8.99 22.74 -17.22
N GLY A 150 9.28 23.62 -16.25
CA GLY A 150 9.68 25.01 -16.49
C GLY A 150 10.93 25.16 -17.36
N GLY A 151 11.83 24.16 -17.37
CA GLY A 151 13.04 24.13 -18.20
C GLY A 151 12.80 23.78 -19.68
N GLY A 152 11.55 23.80 -20.17
CA GLY A 152 11.21 23.48 -21.56
C GLY A 152 11.08 21.98 -21.86
N TYR A 153 11.18 21.11 -20.85
CA TYR A 153 10.84 19.70 -21.00
C TYR A 153 9.34 19.58 -21.31
N LYS A 154 9.02 18.85 -22.38
CA LYS A 154 7.66 18.49 -22.76
C LYS A 154 7.65 17.05 -23.27
N ARG A 155 6.77 16.22 -22.71
CA ARG A 155 6.52 14.85 -23.17
C ARG A 155 5.03 14.61 -23.30
N GLU A 156 4.62 13.98 -24.39
CA GLU A 156 3.23 13.60 -24.64
C GLU A 156 3.11 12.08 -24.70
N PHE A 157 2.08 11.56 -24.05
CA PHE A 157 1.67 10.16 -24.09
C PHE A 157 0.26 10.09 -24.68
N VAL A 158 0.11 9.38 -25.79
CA VAL A 158 -1.20 9.19 -26.44
C VAL A 158 -1.73 7.83 -26.02
N VAL A 159 -2.90 7.82 -25.38
CA VAL A 159 -3.60 6.61 -24.94
C VAL A 159 -4.88 6.48 -25.75
N ASN A 160 -4.98 5.41 -26.53
CA ASN A 160 -6.10 5.09 -27.41
C ASN A 160 -6.50 3.62 -27.25
N ARG A 161 -7.55 3.20 -27.96
CA ARG A 161 -8.08 1.83 -27.89
C ARG A 161 -7.04 0.71 -28.13
N HIS A 162 -6.04 0.96 -28.97
CA HIS A 162 -5.05 -0.03 -29.40
C HIS A 162 -3.88 -0.15 -28.41
N ASN A 163 -3.56 0.92 -27.68
CA ASN A 163 -2.40 0.96 -26.79
C ASN A 163 -2.75 1.21 -25.31
N ARG A 164 -4.04 1.26 -24.93
CA ARG A 164 -4.47 1.45 -23.52
C ARG A 164 -4.01 0.38 -22.53
N LEU A 165 -3.60 -0.79 -23.02
CA LEU A 165 -3.00 -1.86 -22.20
C LEU A 165 -1.46 -1.85 -22.26
N LEU A 166 -0.88 -1.01 -23.12
CA LEU A 166 0.57 -0.89 -23.25
C LEU A 166 1.09 0.02 -22.14
N TYR A 167 2.03 -0.51 -21.37
CA TYR A 167 2.80 0.28 -20.41
C TYR A 167 3.70 1.27 -21.15
N GLN A 168 3.64 2.55 -20.76
CA GLN A 168 4.43 3.62 -21.33
C GLN A 168 5.16 4.34 -20.18
N GLU A 169 6.48 4.45 -20.26
CA GLU A 169 7.30 5.16 -19.27
C GLU A 169 8.29 6.10 -19.96
N GLU A 170 8.69 7.16 -19.25
CA GLU A 170 9.74 8.06 -19.69
C GLU A 170 10.54 8.52 -18.47
N ARG A 171 11.87 8.57 -18.60
CA ARG A 171 12.72 9.16 -17.56
C ARG A 171 12.65 10.67 -17.62
N LEU A 172 12.35 11.29 -16.48
CA LEU A 172 12.41 12.74 -16.33
C LEU A 172 13.88 13.20 -16.36
N LYS A 173 14.16 14.28 -17.11
CA LYS A 173 15.55 14.75 -17.33
C LYS A 173 16.15 15.42 -16.09
N GLU A 174 15.35 16.19 -15.36
CA GLU A 174 15.80 16.99 -14.22
C GLU A 174 15.12 16.52 -12.93
N VAL A 175 15.91 16.12 -11.94
CA VAL A 175 15.42 15.71 -10.62
C VAL A 175 16.35 16.32 -9.56
N PRO A 176 15.86 17.15 -8.61
CA PRO A 176 14.47 17.57 -8.43
C PRO A 176 14.01 18.63 -9.46
N GLY A 177 12.71 18.70 -9.72
CA GLY A 177 12.10 19.71 -10.59
C GLY A 177 10.58 19.73 -10.47
N ASP A 178 9.97 20.86 -10.83
CA ASP A 178 8.52 21.00 -10.85
C ASP A 178 7.97 20.53 -12.20
N TYR A 179 7.03 19.59 -12.15
CA TYR A 179 6.37 19.01 -13.32
C TYR A 179 4.86 19.24 -13.23
N SER A 180 4.26 19.67 -14.34
CA SER A 180 2.82 19.80 -14.50
C SER A 180 2.30 18.75 -15.48
N ILE A 181 1.14 18.19 -15.17
CA ILE A 181 0.47 17.15 -15.96
C ILE A 181 -0.85 17.71 -16.45
N LYS A 182 -1.04 17.73 -17.76
CA LYS A 182 -2.29 18.12 -18.42
C LYS A 182 -2.85 16.94 -19.19
N THR A 183 -4.16 16.71 -19.11
CA THR A 183 -4.84 15.66 -19.85
C THR A 183 -5.92 16.26 -20.75
N GLU A 184 -5.97 15.83 -22.01
CA GLU A 184 -6.95 16.27 -23.01
C GLU A 184 -7.56 15.06 -23.72
N GLY A 185 -8.83 15.16 -24.12
CA GLY A 185 -9.55 14.10 -24.82
C GLY A 185 -10.64 13.45 -23.96
N HIS A 186 -11.09 12.29 -24.41
CA HIS A 186 -12.19 11.55 -23.79
C HIS A 186 -11.64 10.21 -23.34
N GLY A 187 -11.51 9.97 -22.04
CA GLY A 187 -10.95 8.72 -21.51
C GLY A 187 -10.14 8.94 -20.23
N CYS A 188 -9.94 7.86 -19.48
CA CYS A 188 -9.19 7.88 -18.23
C CYS A 188 -7.80 7.28 -18.45
N ALA A 189 -6.76 7.97 -17.97
CA ALA A 189 -5.39 7.48 -17.96
C ALA A 189 -4.84 7.44 -16.54
N LEU A 190 -4.11 6.38 -16.23
CA LEU A 190 -3.40 6.25 -14.97
C LEU A 190 -1.99 6.83 -15.13
N VAL A 191 -1.62 7.78 -14.27
CA VAL A 191 -0.29 8.37 -14.29
C VAL A 191 0.38 8.13 -12.96
N GLN A 192 1.56 7.53 -12.98
CA GLN A 192 2.38 7.23 -11.81
C GLN A 192 3.77 7.84 -11.98
N ILE A 193 4.31 8.38 -10.89
CA ILE A 193 5.66 8.93 -10.83
C ILE A 193 6.43 8.13 -9.78
N ALA A 194 7.57 7.60 -10.19
CA ALA A 194 8.45 6.81 -9.33
C ALA A 194 9.79 7.52 -9.13
N LEU A 195 10.21 7.70 -7.88
CA LEU A 195 11.51 8.26 -7.52
C LEU A 195 12.30 7.24 -6.69
N HIS A 196 13.50 6.90 -7.15
CA HIS A 196 14.42 6.02 -6.44
C HIS A 196 15.68 6.80 -6.07
N TYR A 197 16.02 6.82 -4.78
CA TYR A 197 17.22 7.47 -4.27
C TYR A 197 17.74 6.71 -3.05
N ASN A 198 19.06 6.77 -2.84
CA ASN A 198 19.71 6.17 -1.68
C ASN A 198 19.71 7.16 -0.53
N ILE A 199 19.31 6.71 0.65
CA ILE A 199 19.48 7.46 1.91
C ILE A 199 20.37 6.66 2.86
N PRO A 200 21.13 7.32 3.74
CA PRO A 200 21.73 6.65 4.88
C PRO A 200 20.65 5.95 5.72
N PRO A 201 20.96 4.82 6.37
CA PRO A 201 20.02 4.16 7.28
C PRO A 201 19.52 5.15 8.35
N PRO A 202 18.19 5.29 8.53
CA PRO A 202 17.63 6.20 9.53
C PRO A 202 17.97 5.71 10.95
N ALA A 203 18.26 6.65 11.85
CA ALA A 203 18.78 6.33 13.18
C ALA A 203 17.78 5.56 14.08
N ASP A 204 16.48 5.84 13.99
CA ASP A 204 15.51 5.34 14.99
C ASP A 204 14.07 5.25 14.47
N PHE A 205 13.73 4.17 13.76
CA PHE A 205 12.33 3.79 13.55
C PHE A 205 12.20 2.28 13.78
N SER A 206 11.88 1.84 15.00
CA SER A 206 11.73 0.40 15.21
C SER A 206 10.74 -0.03 16.30
N ALA A 207 9.87 -0.95 15.88
CA ALA A 207 9.10 -1.83 16.74
C ALA A 207 9.94 -3.01 17.30
N PHE A 208 11.17 -3.21 16.80
CA PHE A 208 12.11 -4.30 17.13
C PHE A 208 13.41 -3.75 17.77
N SER A 209 14.04 -4.53 18.63
CA SER A 209 15.40 -4.31 19.13
C SER A 209 16.29 -5.39 18.53
N ILE A 210 17.23 -5.04 17.64
CA ILE A 210 18.09 -6.03 16.98
C ILE A 210 19.53 -5.72 17.33
N THR A 211 20.25 -6.76 17.78
CA THR A 211 21.66 -6.67 18.09
C THR A 211 22.40 -7.76 17.33
N ALA A 212 23.22 -7.37 16.37
CA ALA A 212 24.11 -8.28 15.67
C ALA A 212 25.49 -8.28 16.35
N LYS A 213 25.99 -9.46 16.73
CA LYS A 213 27.34 -9.65 17.27
C LYS A 213 28.11 -10.64 16.41
N VAL A 214 29.29 -10.22 15.94
CA VAL A 214 30.20 -11.13 15.24
C VAL A 214 31.09 -11.77 16.30
N GLU A 215 31.06 -13.10 16.38
CA GLU A 215 31.94 -13.88 17.24
C GLU A 215 32.91 -14.68 16.36
N GLY A 216 34.18 -14.31 16.37
CA GLY A 216 35.18 -15.01 15.58
C GLY A 216 36.59 -14.73 16.06
N SER A 217 37.42 -15.78 16.10
CA SER A 217 38.86 -15.64 16.29
C SER A 217 39.51 -15.14 15.00
N CYS A 218 40.35 -14.11 15.08
CA CYS A 218 41.11 -13.58 13.92
C CYS A 218 41.97 -14.64 13.22
N ASN A 219 42.26 -15.76 13.89
CA ASN A 219 43.09 -16.86 13.38
C ASN A 219 42.27 -17.99 12.72
N SER A 220 40.95 -17.93 12.71
CA SER A 220 40.07 -18.93 12.10
C SER A 220 39.58 -18.49 10.72
N THR A 221 39.55 -19.40 9.76
CA THR A 221 38.92 -19.19 8.44
C THR A 221 37.40 -19.19 8.49
N ARG A 222 36.81 -19.67 9.60
CA ARG A 222 35.37 -19.62 9.88
C ARG A 222 35.09 -18.55 10.95
N LYS A 223 34.22 -17.60 10.63
CA LYS A 223 33.71 -16.60 11.56
C LYS A 223 32.24 -16.92 11.84
N ALA A 224 31.80 -16.88 13.09
CA ALA A 224 30.38 -17.01 13.40
C ALA A 224 29.77 -15.60 13.48
N LEU A 225 28.65 -15.40 12.79
CA LEU A 225 27.80 -14.23 12.96
C LEU A 225 26.60 -14.66 13.81
N THR A 226 26.52 -14.15 15.03
CA THR A 226 25.36 -14.37 15.91
C THR A 226 24.46 -13.15 15.82
N VAL A 227 23.27 -13.34 15.26
CA VAL A 227 22.26 -12.28 15.16
C VAL A 227 21.21 -12.54 16.25
N THR A 228 21.12 -11.61 17.21
CA THR A 228 20.10 -11.64 18.25
C THR A 228 18.97 -10.69 17.86
N VAL A 229 17.76 -11.24 17.72
CA VAL A 229 16.55 -10.49 17.40
C VAL A 229 15.65 -10.47 18.64
N GLU A 230 15.42 -9.28 19.18
CA GLU A 230 14.54 -9.05 20.32
C GLU A 230 13.30 -8.26 19.86
N LEU A 231 12.11 -8.85 20.04
CA LEU A 231 10.85 -8.16 19.81
C LEU A 231 10.44 -7.45 21.10
N LYS A 232 10.01 -6.18 21.04
CA LYS A 232 9.66 -5.34 22.21
C LYS A 232 8.58 -5.91 23.15
N LYS A 233 8.01 -7.08 22.88
CA LYS A 233 7.00 -7.77 23.71
C LYS A 233 7.07 -9.31 23.65
N MET A 234 8.18 -9.91 23.22
CA MET A 234 8.34 -11.37 23.17
C MET A 234 9.70 -11.82 23.70
N ILE A 235 9.80 -13.12 24.01
CA ILE A 235 11.07 -13.77 24.38
C ILE A 235 12.08 -13.56 23.24
N PRO A 236 13.31 -13.09 23.53
CA PRO A 236 14.35 -12.92 22.53
C PRO A 236 14.61 -14.22 21.75
N ARG A 237 14.77 -14.10 20.43
CA ARG A 237 15.14 -15.22 19.56
C ARG A 237 16.55 -15.00 19.05
N ILE A 238 17.41 -15.99 19.27
CA ILE A 238 18.81 -15.96 18.87
C ILE A 238 18.97 -16.84 17.64
N TYR A 239 19.54 -16.27 16.57
CA TYR A 239 19.85 -16.99 15.34
C TYR A 239 21.36 -16.93 15.11
N SER A 240 22.02 -18.08 15.06
CA SER A 240 23.46 -18.19 14.81
C SER A 240 23.73 -18.69 13.40
N ILE A 241 24.49 -17.92 12.62
CA ILE A 241 24.87 -18.26 11.26
C ILE A 241 26.39 -18.33 11.18
N SER A 242 26.93 -19.43 10.66
CA SER A 242 28.37 -19.56 10.42
C SER A 242 28.72 -19.05 9.03
N VAL A 243 29.68 -18.12 8.94
CA VAL A 243 30.13 -17.51 7.69
C VAL A 243 31.60 -17.90 7.44
N LYS A 244 31.86 -18.46 6.26
CA LYS A 244 33.23 -18.80 5.82
C LYS A 244 33.69 -17.78 4.79
N GLU A 245 34.89 -17.26 4.96
CA GLU A 245 35.52 -16.44 3.92
C GLU A 245 36.05 -17.35 2.81
N ASP A 246 35.48 -17.21 1.61
CA ASP A 246 35.89 -17.99 0.44
C ASP A 246 36.95 -17.25 -0.38
N ILE A 247 36.78 -15.93 -0.56
CA ILE A 247 37.69 -15.05 -1.30
C ILE A 247 38.15 -13.91 -0.41
N ARG A 248 39.45 -13.60 -0.44
CA ARG A 248 40.04 -12.52 0.36
C ARG A 248 39.71 -11.15 -0.24
N VAL A 249 38.87 -10.38 0.44
CA VAL A 249 38.45 -9.03 0.02
C VAL A 249 39.06 -7.94 0.91
N ARG A 250 39.60 -6.90 0.26
CA ARG A 250 40.07 -5.64 0.90
C ARG A 250 38.94 -4.60 0.91
N ASN A 251 38.98 -3.63 1.84
CA ASN A 251 37.99 -2.55 1.96
C ASN A 251 36.54 -3.05 2.15
N ARG A 252 36.34 -3.96 3.11
CA ARG A 252 35.01 -4.55 3.39
C ARG A 252 34.03 -3.46 3.81
N LYS A 253 32.86 -3.46 3.18
CA LYS A 253 31.72 -2.62 3.59
C LYS A 253 30.85 -3.40 4.60
N PRO A 254 30.20 -2.71 5.56
CA PRO A 254 29.17 -3.33 6.39
C PRO A 254 28.07 -3.99 5.54
N ALA A 255 27.53 -5.10 6.02
CA ALA A 255 26.41 -5.80 5.39
C ALA A 255 25.13 -5.51 6.18
N VAL A 256 24.00 -5.41 5.47
CA VAL A 256 22.73 -5.04 6.11
C VAL A 256 22.00 -6.25 6.67
N VAL A 257 21.57 -6.19 7.93
CA VAL A 257 20.63 -7.18 8.52
C VAL A 257 19.25 -6.57 8.62
N LYS A 258 18.27 -7.18 7.94
CA LYS A 258 16.89 -6.68 7.89
C LYS A 258 15.89 -7.61 8.57
N VAL A 259 15.04 -7.06 9.43
CA VAL A 259 13.88 -7.76 10.03
C VAL A 259 12.65 -6.89 9.82
N TYR A 260 11.52 -7.51 9.46
CA TYR A 260 10.28 -6.81 9.19
C TYR A 260 9.07 -7.67 9.55
N ASP A 261 7.94 -7.02 9.84
CA ASP A 261 6.65 -7.69 9.91
C ASP A 261 6.15 -8.01 8.50
N TYR A 262 5.78 -9.27 8.24
CA TYR A 262 5.36 -9.74 6.93
C TYR A 262 4.11 -9.00 6.40
N TYR A 263 3.17 -8.65 7.28
CA TYR A 263 1.93 -7.97 6.91
C TYR A 263 2.05 -6.44 7.04
N GLN A 264 3.09 -5.94 7.70
CA GLN A 264 3.35 -4.50 7.91
C GLN A 264 4.82 -4.17 7.63
N THR A 265 5.21 -4.21 6.36
CA THR A 265 6.60 -4.03 5.92
C THR A 265 7.13 -2.61 6.12
N ASN A 266 6.28 -1.64 6.46
CA ASN A 266 6.69 -0.31 6.93
C ASN A 266 7.35 -0.36 8.33
N LYS A 267 7.08 -1.40 9.12
CA LYS A 267 7.77 -1.72 10.38
C LYS A 267 8.98 -2.60 10.07
N SER A 268 9.97 -2.04 9.38
CA SER A 268 11.22 -2.73 9.03
C SER A 268 12.44 -2.08 9.68
N TYR A 269 13.43 -2.88 10.08
CA TYR A 269 14.72 -2.42 10.60
C TYR A 269 15.86 -2.83 9.69
N ASP A 270 16.84 -1.94 9.48
CA ASP A 270 18.08 -2.19 8.74
C ASP A 270 19.27 -1.86 9.69
N LEU A 271 20.15 -2.83 9.98
CA LEU A 271 21.47 -2.62 10.62
C LEU A 271 22.57 -2.61 9.57
#